data_AF-L9VZS6-F1
#
_entry.id   AF-L9VZS6-F1
#
_cell.length_a   1.000
_cell.length_b   1.000
_cell.length_c   1.000
_cell.angle_alpha   90.00
_cell.angle_beta   90.00
_cell.angle_gamma   90.00
#
_symmetry.space_group_name_H-M   'P 1'
#
loop_
_entity.id
_entity.type
_entity.pdbx_description
1 polymer ?
#
loop_
_entity_poly.entity_id
_entity_poly.type
_entity_poly.pdbx_seq_one_letter_code
_entity_poly.pdbx_strand_id
1 'polypeptide(L)'
;MGILSRTSYVIRSKINSVLNRAEDPTQTLDYSYEQMRDQLQQVKRGIADLTTQKKRLEMQKRRLEENVDKHNDQARTAVQQGREDLARRALEKKKTKMNQIEDLERQISQLQSQQDSLIDQKDELQNRIEEFRTKKETMKARHEAAKASSTVSEAMTATGEEFEDVGRAIERAEEQTEDMEARAAALDELHESGAFDDVLSDKDNIDRELEQLSTGSGVDAELETLKSELGEGETETSEPAADEEELDDVETEVDSEVEAELAELQDEENA
;
A
#
# COMPACT_ATOMS: atom_id res chain seq x y z
N MET A 1 -12.42 53.18 -18.45
CA MET A 1 -11.28 52.55 -17.75
C MET A 1 -11.82 51.85 -16.51
N GLY A 2 -11.93 50.52 -16.57
CA GLY A 2 -12.85 49.73 -15.75
C GLY A 2 -12.33 49.31 -14.37
N ILE A 3 -13.25 49.24 -13.40
CA ILE A 3 -13.07 48.71 -12.04
C ILE A 3 -13.16 47.16 -12.03
N LEU A 4 -13.60 46.55 -13.14
CA LEU A 4 -13.77 45.10 -13.28
C LEU A 4 -12.49 44.31 -13.58
N SER A 5 -11.35 44.98 -13.83
CA SER A 5 -10.08 44.29 -14.15
C SER A 5 -9.24 43.91 -12.93
N ARG A 6 -9.54 44.43 -11.73
CA ARG A 6 -8.76 44.15 -10.52
C ARG A 6 -9.32 43.00 -9.67
N THR A 7 -10.59 42.63 -9.87
CA THR A 7 -11.20 41.47 -9.17
C THR A 7 -10.76 40.13 -9.76
N SER A 8 -10.23 40.11 -10.99
CA SER A 8 -9.80 38.88 -11.66
C SER A 8 -8.46 38.32 -11.16
N TYR A 9 -7.63 39.09 -10.45
CA TYR A 9 -6.29 38.62 -10.05
C TYR A 9 -6.25 38.00 -8.65
N VAL A 10 -7.23 38.28 -7.80
CA VAL A 10 -7.31 37.73 -6.42
C VAL A 10 -7.95 36.34 -6.40
N ILE A 11 -8.58 35.92 -7.50
CA ILE A 11 -9.19 34.58 -7.60
C ILE A 11 -8.14 33.52 -7.98
N ARG A 12 -7.11 33.85 -8.76
CA ARG A 12 -6.07 32.88 -9.16
C ARG A 12 -5.12 32.48 -8.04
N SER A 13 -4.83 33.34 -7.06
CA SER A 13 -3.94 32.96 -5.95
C SER A 13 -4.62 32.07 -4.90
N LYS A 14 -5.94 32.16 -4.74
CA LYS A 14 -6.71 31.23 -3.90
C LYS A 14 -7.00 29.89 -4.57
N ILE A 15 -6.98 29.82 -5.91
CA ILE A 15 -7.12 28.53 -6.61
C ILE A 15 -5.88 27.67 -6.41
N ASN A 16 -4.66 28.24 -6.36
CA ASN A 16 -3.45 27.46 -6.06
C ASN A 16 -3.31 27.04 -4.59
N SER A 17 -3.92 27.75 -3.63
CA SER A 17 -3.93 27.32 -2.22
C SER A 17 -5.04 26.31 -1.90
N VAL A 18 -6.08 26.22 -2.73
CA VAL A 18 -7.18 25.25 -2.58
C VAL A 18 -6.90 23.97 -3.37
N LEU A 19 -6.16 24.05 -4.49
CA LEU A 19 -5.79 22.87 -5.28
C LEU A 19 -4.73 21.98 -4.59
N ASN A 20 -3.92 22.56 -3.69
CA ASN A 20 -2.96 21.81 -2.86
C ASN A 20 -3.53 21.37 -1.50
N ARG A 21 -4.80 21.69 -1.22
CA ARG A 21 -5.53 21.03 -0.14
C ARG A 21 -6.24 19.85 -0.78
N ALA A 22 -5.49 18.78 -0.97
CA ALA A 22 -6.06 17.45 -0.95
C ALA A 22 -6.87 17.36 0.36
N GLU A 23 -8.16 17.70 0.31
CA GLU A 23 -9.08 17.41 1.40
C GLU A 23 -9.01 15.91 1.56
N ASP A 24 -8.42 15.49 2.68
CA ASP A 24 -8.36 14.10 3.08
C ASP A 24 -9.77 13.52 2.88
N PRO A 25 -9.95 12.56 1.95
CA PRO A 25 -11.28 12.07 1.60
C PRO A 25 -12.01 11.50 2.81
N THR A 26 -11.27 11.09 3.85
CA THR A 26 -11.82 10.60 5.10
C THR A 26 -12.52 11.70 5.91
N GLN A 27 -11.98 12.93 5.91
CA GLN A 27 -12.55 14.09 6.62
C GLN A 27 -13.83 14.58 5.94
N THR A 28 -13.86 14.64 4.61
CA THR A 28 -15.05 15.03 3.85
C THR A 28 -16.20 14.03 4.06
N LEU A 29 -15.88 12.74 4.16
CA LEU A 29 -16.87 11.71 4.46
C LEU A 29 -17.37 11.79 5.91
N ASP A 30 -16.51 12.08 6.88
CA ASP A 30 -16.94 12.31 8.28
C ASP A 30 -17.88 13.50 8.38
N TYR A 31 -17.51 14.64 7.79
CA TYR A 31 -18.35 15.83 7.75
C TYR A 31 -19.72 15.55 7.11
N SER A 32 -19.73 14.85 5.99
CA SER A 32 -20.99 14.47 5.30
C SER A 32 -21.87 13.58 6.18
N TYR A 33 -21.26 12.63 6.91
CA TYR A 33 -21.97 11.77 7.85
C TYR A 33 -22.60 12.56 9.00
N GLU A 34 -21.88 13.51 9.59
CA GLU A 34 -22.41 14.41 10.61
C GLU A 34 -23.57 15.26 10.09
N GLN A 35 -23.42 15.85 8.90
CA GLN A 35 -24.47 16.64 8.27
C GLN A 35 -25.76 15.83 8.06
N MET A 36 -25.66 14.57 7.63
CA MET A 36 -26.84 13.71 7.49
C MET A 36 -27.47 13.36 8.85
N ARG A 37 -26.67 13.15 9.90
CA ARG A 37 -27.19 12.95 11.26
C ARG A 37 -27.95 14.17 11.77
N ASP A 38 -27.44 15.36 11.50
CA ASP A 38 -28.11 16.61 11.86
C ASP A 38 -29.43 16.79 11.11
N GLN A 39 -29.45 16.47 9.82
CA GLN A 39 -30.68 16.45 9.02
C GLN A 39 -31.69 15.45 9.58
N LEU A 40 -31.27 14.23 9.95
CA LEU A 40 -32.15 13.25 10.60
C LEU A 40 -32.73 13.79 11.90
N GLN A 41 -31.91 14.48 12.71
CA GLN A 41 -32.39 15.11 13.93
C GLN A 41 -33.37 16.25 13.66
N GLN A 42 -33.15 17.04 12.60
CA GLN A 42 -34.08 18.08 12.18
C GLN A 42 -35.43 17.50 11.75
N VAL A 43 -35.45 16.41 10.99
CA VAL A 43 -36.68 15.70 10.61
C VAL A 43 -37.41 15.18 11.84
N LYS A 44 -36.69 14.55 12.79
CA LYS A 44 -37.27 14.10 14.07
C LYS A 44 -37.93 15.23 14.86
N ARG A 45 -37.32 16.42 14.90
CA ARG A 45 -37.91 17.62 15.53
C ARG A 45 -39.17 18.07 14.78
N GLY A 46 -39.14 18.10 13.45
CA GLY A 46 -40.30 18.44 12.62
C GLY A 46 -41.49 17.50 12.86
N ILE A 47 -41.25 16.19 12.99
CA ILE A 47 -42.29 15.21 13.34
C ILE A 47 -42.87 15.49 14.74
N ALA A 48 -42.03 15.82 15.71
CA ALA A 48 -42.47 16.15 17.07
C ALA A 48 -43.32 17.43 17.11
N ASP A 49 -42.94 18.46 16.35
CA ASP A 49 -43.70 19.71 16.24
C ASP A 49 -45.06 19.47 15.57
N LEU A 50 -45.10 18.65 14.52
CA LEU A 50 -46.33 18.27 13.85
C LEU A 50 -47.25 17.45 14.77
N THR A 51 -46.67 16.54 15.55
CA THR A 51 -47.40 15.74 16.55
C THR A 51 -48.04 16.65 17.60
N THR A 52 -47.30 17.63 18.09
CA THR A 52 -47.78 18.64 19.05
C THR A 52 -48.97 19.42 18.47
N GLN A 53 -48.86 19.88 17.23
CA GLN A 53 -49.93 20.60 16.54
C GLN A 53 -51.19 19.73 16.39
N LYS A 54 -51.04 18.47 15.96
CA LYS A 54 -52.15 17.52 15.85
C LYS A 54 -52.84 17.30 17.20
N LYS A 55 -52.06 17.07 18.27
CA LYS A 55 -52.60 16.88 19.63
C LYS A 55 -53.34 18.12 20.13
N ARG A 56 -52.88 19.32 19.78
CA ARG A 56 -53.58 20.57 20.11
C ARG A 56 -54.94 20.66 19.41
N LEU A 57 -55.05 20.26 18.14
CA LEU A 57 -56.33 20.20 17.43
C LEU A 57 -57.25 19.12 18.01
N GLU A 58 -56.73 17.94 18.34
CA GLU A 58 -57.50 16.87 19.00
C GLU A 58 -58.07 17.33 20.36
N MET A 59 -57.31 18.10 21.14
CA MET A 59 -57.82 18.70 22.39
C MET A 59 -58.92 19.73 22.14
N GLN A 60 -58.80 20.56 21.09
CA GLN A 60 -59.85 21.51 20.72
C GLN A 60 -61.12 20.80 20.26
N LYS A 61 -60.97 19.74 19.45
CA LYS A 61 -62.07 18.88 19.00
C LYS A 61 -62.83 18.31 20.19
N ARG A 62 -62.14 17.69 21.16
CA ARG A 62 -62.75 17.14 22.38
C ARG A 62 -63.56 18.17 23.16
N ARG A 63 -63.05 19.40 23.32
CA ARG A 63 -63.80 20.48 23.97
C ARG A 63 -65.07 20.85 23.20
N LEU A 64 -65.04 20.81 21.86
CA LEU A 64 -66.24 21.07 21.07
C LEU A 64 -67.25 19.93 21.18
N GLU A 65 -66.80 18.68 21.22
CA GLU A 65 -67.64 17.49 21.44
C GLU A 65 -68.39 17.60 22.78
N GLU A 66 -67.70 17.93 23.87
CA GLU A 66 -68.33 18.18 25.19
C GLU A 66 -69.40 19.28 25.14
N ASN A 67 -69.16 20.34 24.37
CA ASN A 67 -70.14 21.41 24.20
C ASN A 67 -71.34 20.99 23.33
N VAL A 68 -71.13 20.12 22.34
CA VAL A 68 -72.20 19.53 21.52
C VAL A 68 -73.12 18.70 22.42
N ASP A 69 -72.56 17.89 23.31
CA ASP A 69 -73.32 17.09 24.27
C ASP A 69 -74.10 17.98 25.24
N LYS A 70 -73.44 19.01 25.80
CA LYS A 70 -74.12 20.00 26.66
C LYS A 70 -75.31 20.68 25.98
N HIS A 71 -75.16 21.11 24.73
CA HIS A 71 -76.26 21.75 24.00
C HIS A 71 -77.35 20.75 23.61
N ASN A 72 -76.99 19.49 23.38
CA ASN A 72 -77.95 18.41 23.16
C ASN A 72 -78.82 18.16 24.41
N ASP A 73 -78.21 18.13 25.59
CA ASP A 73 -78.94 17.97 26.85
C ASP A 73 -79.80 19.18 27.17
N GLN A 74 -79.28 20.40 26.95
CA GLN A 74 -80.07 21.63 27.06
C GLN A 74 -81.30 21.62 26.14
N ALA A 75 -81.16 21.15 24.90
CA ALA A 75 -82.28 21.02 23.97
C ALA A 75 -83.32 20.02 24.49
N ARG A 76 -82.88 18.85 24.99
CA ARG A 76 -83.76 17.83 25.57
C ARG A 76 -84.55 18.37 26.77
N THR A 77 -83.88 19.05 27.71
CA THR A 77 -84.54 19.66 28.87
C THR A 77 -85.52 20.75 28.46
N ALA A 78 -85.17 21.59 27.48
CA ALA A 78 -86.07 22.64 27.00
C ALA A 78 -87.34 22.06 26.35
N VAL A 79 -87.22 20.97 25.58
CA VAL A 79 -88.37 20.25 25.02
C VAL A 79 -89.26 19.67 26.12
N GLN A 80 -88.68 19.05 27.14
CA GLN A 80 -89.44 18.51 28.30
C GLN A 80 -90.22 19.60 29.04
N GLN A 81 -89.71 20.84 29.04
CA GLN A 81 -90.36 22.00 29.66
C GLN A 81 -91.33 22.74 28.71
N GLY A 82 -91.55 22.24 27.49
CA GLY A 82 -92.40 22.88 26.48
C GLY A 82 -91.84 24.19 25.92
N ARG A 83 -90.53 24.44 26.07
CA ARG A 83 -89.86 25.68 25.62
C ARG A 83 -89.15 25.47 24.29
N GLU A 84 -89.94 25.38 23.21
CA GLU A 84 -89.43 25.09 21.87
C GLU A 84 -88.44 26.13 21.33
N ASP A 85 -88.62 27.40 21.70
CA ASP A 85 -87.73 28.49 21.30
C ASP A 85 -86.32 28.34 21.87
N LEU A 86 -86.20 27.83 23.10
CA LEU A 86 -84.92 27.51 23.73
C LEU A 86 -84.30 26.24 23.15
N ALA A 87 -85.13 25.22 22.87
CA ALA A 87 -84.67 24.00 22.24
C ALA A 87 -84.06 24.28 20.87
N ARG A 88 -84.73 25.09 20.03
CA ARG A 88 -84.24 25.49 18.71
C ARG A 88 -82.89 26.23 18.81
N ARG A 89 -82.78 27.21 19.71
CA ARG A 89 -81.52 27.94 19.95
C ARG A 89 -80.38 27.04 20.43
N ALA A 90 -80.66 26.06 21.28
CA ALA A 90 -79.65 25.08 21.71
C ALA A 90 -79.19 24.19 20.55
N LEU A 91 -80.12 23.73 19.70
CA LEU A 91 -79.80 22.94 18.51
C LEU A 91 -79.01 23.73 17.45
N GLU A 92 -79.28 25.02 17.27
CA GLU A 92 -78.50 25.90 16.38
C GLU A 92 -77.04 26.02 16.86
N LYS A 93 -76.82 26.19 18.17
CA LYS A 93 -75.47 26.19 18.75
C LYS A 93 -74.78 24.84 18.60
N LYS A 94 -75.51 23.74 18.83
CA LYS A 94 -75.02 22.38 18.59
C LYS A 94 -74.55 22.21 17.15
N LYS A 95 -75.39 22.57 16.17
CA LYS A 95 -75.07 22.48 14.74
C LYS A 95 -73.84 23.28 14.36
N THR A 96 -73.71 24.51 14.87
CA THR A 96 -72.54 25.36 14.62
C THR A 96 -71.25 24.68 15.11
N LYS A 97 -71.27 24.06 16.29
CA LYS A 97 -70.11 23.35 16.84
C LYS A 97 -69.82 22.04 16.12
N MET A 98 -70.84 21.33 15.64
CA MET A 98 -70.64 20.15 14.80
C MET A 98 -69.90 20.48 13.51
N ASN A 99 -70.26 21.58 12.84
CA ASN A 99 -69.51 22.04 11.66
C ASN A 99 -68.05 22.35 11.98
N GLN A 100 -67.77 22.98 13.13
CA GLN A 100 -66.39 23.24 13.59
C GLN A 100 -65.61 21.95 13.89
N ILE A 101 -66.29 20.91 14.40
CA ILE A 101 -65.68 19.59 14.61
C ILE A 101 -65.28 18.96 13.27
N GLU A 102 -66.17 18.99 12.28
CA GLU A 102 -65.88 18.46 10.93
C GLU A 102 -64.67 19.18 10.30
N ASP A 103 -64.56 20.50 10.47
CA ASP A 103 -63.41 21.27 10.01
C ASP A 103 -62.10 20.84 10.70
N LEU A 104 -62.14 20.59 12.01
CA LEU A 104 -60.99 20.10 12.78
C LEU A 104 -60.60 18.67 12.41
N GLU A 105 -61.57 17.80 12.13
CA GLU A 105 -61.31 16.42 11.70
C GLU A 105 -60.54 16.39 10.38
N ARG A 106 -60.92 17.23 9.41
CA ARG A 106 -60.19 17.36 8.15
C ARG A 106 -58.75 17.84 8.37
N GLN A 107 -58.55 18.83 9.23
CA GLN A 107 -57.21 19.32 9.58
C GLN A 107 -56.37 18.25 10.30
N ILE A 108 -56.95 17.52 11.26
CA ILE A 108 -56.27 16.43 11.97
C ILE A 108 -55.86 15.32 10.99
N SER A 109 -56.75 14.94 10.07
CA SER A 109 -56.46 13.95 9.04
C SER A 109 -55.34 14.40 8.10
N GLN A 110 -55.32 15.67 7.70
CA GLN A 110 -54.24 16.23 6.89
C GLN A 110 -52.90 16.20 7.64
N LEU A 111 -52.86 16.60 8.90
CA LEU A 111 -51.64 16.54 9.72
C LEU A 111 -51.18 15.09 9.97
N GLN A 112 -52.12 14.15 10.11
CA GLN A 112 -51.82 12.72 10.22
C GLN A 112 -51.11 12.22 8.94
N SER A 113 -51.65 12.51 7.77
CA SER A 113 -51.03 12.11 6.50
C SER A 113 -49.63 12.74 6.30
N GLN A 114 -49.46 14.01 6.68
CA GLN A 114 -48.15 14.66 6.67
C GLN A 114 -47.17 14.02 7.66
N GLN A 115 -47.66 13.64 8.84
CA GLN A 115 -46.86 12.97 9.86
C GLN A 115 -46.37 11.61 9.36
N ASP A 116 -47.25 10.81 8.78
CA ASP A 116 -46.92 9.49 8.27
C ASP A 116 -45.88 9.59 7.14
N SER A 117 -46.05 10.54 6.21
CA SER A 117 -45.07 10.79 5.16
C SER A 117 -43.69 11.23 5.68
N LEU A 118 -43.63 12.04 6.74
CA LEU A 118 -42.37 12.42 7.35
C LEU A 118 -41.70 11.26 8.10
N ILE A 119 -42.49 10.35 8.68
CA ILE A 119 -41.97 9.14 9.33
C ILE A 119 -41.32 8.24 8.27
N ASP A 120 -41.98 8.03 7.12
CA ASP A 120 -41.43 7.25 6.01
C ASP A 120 -40.11 7.86 5.50
N GLN A 121 -40.08 9.19 5.28
CA GLN A 121 -38.87 9.91 4.87
C GLN A 121 -37.74 9.83 5.91
N LYS A 122 -38.09 9.86 7.21
CA LYS A 122 -37.14 9.69 8.31
C LYS A 122 -36.52 8.29 8.28
N ASP A 123 -37.33 7.24 8.06
CA ASP A 123 -36.85 5.87 7.97
C ASP A 123 -35.94 5.68 6.74
N GLU A 124 -36.33 6.22 5.60
CA GLU A 124 -35.48 6.21 4.40
C GLU A 124 -34.14 6.93 4.64
N LEU A 125 -34.17 8.12 5.23
CA LEU A 125 -32.96 8.87 5.57
C LEU A 125 -32.07 8.10 6.55
N GLN A 126 -32.67 7.44 7.55
CA GLN A 126 -31.93 6.61 8.50
C GLN A 126 -31.21 5.46 7.80
N ASN A 127 -31.88 4.74 6.90
CA ASN A 127 -31.28 3.65 6.12
C ASN A 127 -30.12 4.16 5.26
N ARG A 128 -30.30 5.29 4.56
CA ARG A 128 -29.23 5.93 3.77
C ARG A 128 -28.03 6.34 4.61
N ILE A 129 -28.26 6.80 5.84
CA ILE A 129 -27.18 7.14 6.79
C ILE A 129 -26.39 5.91 7.20
N GLU A 130 -27.06 4.79 7.44
CA GLU A 130 -26.43 3.51 7.79
C GLU A 130 -25.60 2.95 6.62
N GLU A 131 -26.15 2.98 5.40
CA GLU A 131 -25.42 2.63 4.18
C GLU A 131 -24.18 3.52 3.99
N PHE A 132 -24.35 4.83 4.17
CA PHE A 132 -23.26 5.78 4.04
C PHE A 132 -22.17 5.54 5.10
N ARG A 133 -22.55 5.20 6.34
CA ARG A 133 -21.59 4.85 7.40
C ARG A 133 -20.71 3.69 6.96
N THR A 134 -21.31 2.60 6.47
CA THR A 134 -20.57 1.43 6.00
C THR A 134 -19.64 1.77 4.84
N LYS A 135 -20.14 2.56 3.87
CA LYS A 135 -19.34 3.02 2.74
C LYS A 135 -18.17 3.91 3.19
N LYS A 136 -18.41 4.81 4.15
CA LYS A 136 -17.38 5.66 4.74
C LYS A 136 -16.26 4.84 5.36
N GLU A 137 -16.58 3.90 6.25
CA GLU A 137 -15.56 3.07 6.91
C GLU A 137 -14.76 2.24 5.89
N THR A 138 -15.45 1.70 4.88
CA THR A 138 -14.78 0.97 3.79
C THR A 138 -13.82 1.87 3.00
N MET A 139 -14.23 3.11 2.69
CA MET A 139 -13.39 4.06 1.97
C MET A 139 -12.21 4.54 2.82
N LYS A 140 -12.39 4.72 4.13
CA LYS A 140 -11.29 5.03 5.05
C LYS A 140 -10.25 3.92 5.07
N ALA A 141 -10.68 2.67 5.26
CA ALA A 141 -9.77 1.52 5.27
C ALA A 141 -9.01 1.38 3.94
N ARG A 142 -9.69 1.57 2.80
CA ARG A 142 -9.03 1.55 1.48
C ARG A 142 -8.03 2.69 1.31
N HIS A 143 -8.35 3.89 1.79
CA HIS A 143 -7.44 5.02 1.74
C HIS A 143 -6.19 4.78 2.59
N GLU A 144 -6.36 4.22 3.79
CA GLU A 144 -5.24 3.87 4.69
C GLU A 144 -4.37 2.76 4.08
N ALA A 145 -4.97 1.71 3.53
CA ALA A 145 -4.24 0.64 2.85
C ALA A 145 -3.46 1.14 1.63
N ALA A 146 -4.07 2.02 0.81
CA ALA A 146 -3.40 2.64 -0.33
C ALA A 146 -2.24 3.53 0.11
N LYS A 147 -2.41 4.30 1.20
CA LYS A 147 -1.36 5.12 1.78
C LYS A 147 -0.19 4.27 2.27
N ALA A 148 -0.47 3.20 3.03
CA ALA A 148 0.56 2.27 3.49
C ALA A 148 1.30 1.61 2.32
N SER A 149 0.57 1.20 1.28
CA SER A 149 1.17 0.61 0.07
C SER A 149 2.11 1.60 -0.64
N SER A 150 1.69 2.87 -0.78
CA SER A 150 2.55 3.94 -1.35
C SER A 150 3.82 4.11 -0.53
N THR A 151 3.72 4.17 0.80
CA THR A 151 4.88 4.30 1.68
C THR A 151 5.83 3.12 1.58
N VAL A 152 5.32 1.89 1.46
CA VAL A 152 6.16 0.70 1.24
C VAL A 152 6.85 0.76 -0.12
N SER A 153 6.13 1.10 -1.19
CA SER A 153 6.71 1.24 -2.52
C SER A 153 7.80 2.31 -2.56
N GLU A 154 7.57 3.47 -1.94
CA GLU A 154 8.56 4.55 -1.81
C GLU A 154 9.82 4.08 -1.05
N ALA A 155 9.63 3.35 0.07
CA ALA A 155 10.75 2.81 0.84
C ALA A 155 11.55 1.77 0.04
N MET A 156 10.88 0.89 -0.69
CA MET A 156 11.54 -0.12 -1.55
C MET A 156 12.35 0.53 -2.68
N THR A 157 11.81 1.58 -3.32
CA THR A 157 12.55 2.32 -4.35
C THR A 157 13.77 3.02 -3.76
N ALA A 158 13.62 3.70 -2.62
CA ALA A 158 14.73 4.37 -1.95
C ALA A 158 15.85 3.39 -1.55
N THR A 159 15.50 2.21 -1.04
CA THR A 159 16.46 1.15 -0.73
C THR A 159 17.10 0.56 -1.99
N GLY A 160 16.35 0.42 -3.10
CA GLY A 160 16.90 -0.04 -4.38
C GLY A 160 17.97 0.90 -4.94
N GLU A 161 17.78 2.21 -4.84
CA GLU A 161 18.78 3.23 -5.21
C GLU A 161 20.05 3.08 -4.37
N GLU A 162 19.92 2.88 -3.06
CA GLU A 162 21.06 2.65 -2.16
C GLU A 162 21.79 1.33 -2.46
N PHE A 163 21.06 0.26 -2.82
CA PHE A 163 21.65 -1.01 -3.22
C PHE A 163 22.37 -0.94 -4.56
N GLU A 164 21.89 -0.14 -5.53
CA GLU A 164 22.61 0.11 -6.78
C GLU A 164 23.95 0.82 -6.52
N ASP A 165 23.97 1.78 -5.61
CA ASP A 165 25.19 2.47 -5.19
C ASP A 165 26.20 1.52 -4.53
N VAL A 166 25.72 0.63 -3.65
CA VAL A 166 26.56 -0.39 -3.01
C VAL A 166 27.08 -1.41 -4.02
N GLY A 167 26.24 -1.88 -4.95
CA GLY A 167 26.64 -2.81 -6.01
C GLY A 167 27.77 -2.25 -6.87
N ARG A 168 27.67 -0.98 -7.29
CA ARG A 168 28.75 -0.30 -8.03
C ARG A 168 30.02 -0.12 -7.20
N ALA A 169 29.92 -0.03 -5.87
CA ALA A 169 31.09 0.06 -5.01
C ALA A 169 31.81 -1.30 -4.90
N ILE A 170 31.05 -2.40 -4.84
CA ILE A 170 31.59 -3.76 -4.84
C ILE A 170 32.29 -4.07 -6.16
N GLU A 171 31.65 -3.79 -7.31
CA GLU A 171 32.24 -4.05 -8.64
C GLU A 171 33.59 -3.34 -8.82
N ARG A 172 33.73 -2.08 -8.34
CA ARG A 172 35.02 -1.37 -8.36
C ARG A 172 36.07 -2.00 -7.44
N ALA A 173 35.65 -2.52 -6.29
CA ALA A 173 36.56 -3.19 -5.36
C ALA A 173 37.05 -4.53 -5.94
N GLU A 174 36.17 -5.25 -6.64
CA GLU A 174 36.52 -6.47 -7.39
C GLU A 174 37.51 -6.15 -8.51
N GLU A 175 37.21 -5.17 -9.38
CA GLU A 175 38.11 -4.75 -10.47
C GLU A 175 39.50 -4.34 -9.93
N GLN A 176 39.53 -3.61 -8.82
CA GLN A 176 40.80 -3.21 -8.19
C GLN A 176 41.56 -4.41 -7.61
N THR A 177 40.86 -5.41 -7.11
CA THR A 177 41.46 -6.65 -6.59
C THR A 177 42.02 -7.49 -7.73
N GLU A 178 41.26 -7.68 -8.80
CA GLU A 178 41.71 -8.37 -10.02
C GLU A 178 42.94 -7.69 -10.64
N ASP A 179 42.96 -6.35 -10.72
CA ASP A 179 44.11 -5.58 -11.20
C ASP A 179 45.32 -5.74 -10.26
N MET A 180 45.11 -5.84 -8.95
CA MET A 180 46.18 -6.13 -7.98
C MET A 180 46.72 -7.56 -8.13
N GLU A 181 45.84 -8.55 -8.31
CA GLU A 181 46.19 -9.95 -8.55
C GLU A 181 46.93 -10.12 -9.88
N ALA A 182 46.46 -9.47 -10.95
CA ALA A 182 47.12 -9.47 -12.26
C ALA A 182 48.52 -8.84 -12.18
N ARG A 183 48.68 -7.75 -11.42
CA ARG A 183 50.01 -7.18 -11.15
C ARG A 183 50.90 -8.13 -10.36
N ALA A 184 50.36 -8.81 -9.35
CA ALA A 184 51.12 -9.79 -8.58
C ALA A 184 51.58 -10.97 -9.46
N ALA A 185 50.68 -11.53 -10.27
CA ALA A 185 50.99 -12.60 -11.22
C ALA A 185 52.04 -12.16 -12.26
N ALA A 186 51.94 -10.93 -12.79
CA ALA A 186 52.94 -10.39 -13.71
C ALA A 186 54.31 -10.20 -13.04
N LEU A 187 54.35 -9.83 -11.76
CA LEU A 187 55.59 -9.74 -10.98
C LEU A 187 56.19 -11.13 -10.73
N ASP A 188 55.36 -12.13 -10.43
CA ASP A 188 55.80 -13.52 -10.26
C ASP A 188 56.38 -14.09 -11.58
N GLU A 189 55.72 -13.85 -12.72
CA GLU A 189 56.24 -14.23 -14.06
C GLU A 189 57.55 -13.51 -14.40
N LEU A 190 57.66 -12.22 -14.05
CA LEU A 190 58.89 -11.44 -14.26
C LEU A 190 60.05 -11.95 -13.39
N HIS A 191 59.75 -12.45 -12.19
CA HIS A 191 60.71 -13.09 -11.31
C HIS A 191 61.13 -14.48 -11.83
N GLU A 192 60.19 -15.31 -12.29
CA GLU A 192 60.46 -16.65 -12.83
C GLU A 192 61.22 -16.62 -14.17
N SER A 193 60.95 -15.64 -15.03
CA SER A 193 61.68 -15.40 -16.27
C SER A 193 63.09 -14.82 -16.08
N GLY A 194 63.47 -14.45 -14.85
CA GLY A 194 64.77 -13.88 -14.51
C GLY A 194 64.97 -12.41 -14.93
N ALA A 195 63.99 -11.81 -15.59
CA ALA A 195 64.05 -10.41 -16.05
C ALA A 195 63.91 -9.40 -14.90
N PHE A 196 63.37 -9.80 -13.74
CA PHE A 196 63.35 -8.95 -12.54
C PHE A 196 64.76 -8.64 -12.01
N ASP A 197 65.67 -9.63 -12.07
CA ASP A 197 67.07 -9.50 -11.62
C ASP A 197 67.90 -8.64 -12.60
N ASP A 198 67.51 -8.63 -13.89
CA ASP A 198 68.12 -7.81 -14.96
C ASP A 198 67.79 -6.31 -14.82
N VAL A 199 66.65 -5.95 -14.20
CA VAL A 199 66.24 -4.55 -13.97
C VAL A 199 66.83 -3.97 -12.68
N LEU A 200 67.07 -4.79 -11.65
CA LEU A 200 67.67 -4.37 -10.38
C LEU A 200 69.21 -4.40 -10.39
N SER A 201 69.79 -5.02 -11.41
CA SER A 201 71.22 -5.07 -11.66
C SER A 201 71.75 -3.72 -12.17
N ASP A 202 72.64 -3.09 -11.40
CA ASP A 202 73.44 -1.90 -11.79
C ASP A 202 74.52 -2.21 -12.86
N LYS A 203 74.40 -3.34 -13.59
CA LYS A 203 75.36 -3.77 -14.61
C LYS A 203 75.01 -3.15 -15.97
N ASP A 204 75.93 -2.37 -16.50
CA ASP A 204 75.84 -1.83 -17.86
C ASP A 204 75.84 -2.96 -18.90
N ASN A 205 75.25 -2.72 -20.07
CA ASN A 205 75.10 -3.71 -21.15
C ASN A 205 76.45 -4.39 -21.55
N ILE A 206 77.57 -3.70 -21.33
CA ILE A 206 78.93 -4.18 -21.61
C ILE A 206 79.40 -5.25 -20.61
N ASP A 207 79.02 -5.13 -19.33
CA ASP A 207 79.42 -6.09 -18.29
C ASP A 207 78.73 -7.45 -18.48
N ARG A 208 77.48 -7.44 -18.98
CA ARG A 208 76.73 -8.65 -19.34
C ARG A 208 77.36 -9.42 -20.51
N GLU A 209 77.79 -8.71 -21.55
CA GLU A 209 78.42 -9.35 -22.72
C GLU A 209 79.79 -9.95 -22.38
N LEU A 210 80.51 -9.36 -21.41
CA LEU A 210 81.76 -9.91 -20.87
C LEU A 210 81.57 -11.14 -19.96
N GLU A 211 80.49 -11.21 -19.18
CA GLU A 211 80.18 -12.36 -18.31
C GLU A 211 79.70 -13.57 -19.14
N GLN A 212 78.94 -13.32 -20.21
CA GLN A 212 78.50 -14.35 -21.16
C GLN A 212 79.67 -14.89 -22.01
N LEU A 213 80.64 -14.02 -22.35
CA LEU A 213 81.90 -14.43 -22.97
C LEU A 213 82.83 -15.17 -21.99
N SER A 214 82.86 -14.80 -20.71
CA SER A 214 83.73 -15.45 -19.71
C SER A 214 83.23 -16.83 -19.30
N THR A 215 81.91 -17.00 -19.13
CA THR A 215 81.27 -18.31 -18.88
C THR A 215 81.39 -19.23 -20.09
N GLY A 216 81.33 -18.70 -21.33
CA GLY A 216 81.67 -19.46 -22.53
C GLY A 216 83.14 -19.90 -22.58
N SER A 217 84.09 -19.04 -22.17
CA SER A 217 85.52 -19.37 -22.21
C SER A 217 85.99 -20.33 -21.10
N GLY A 218 85.32 -20.35 -19.95
CA GLY A 218 85.67 -21.22 -18.82
C GLY A 218 85.31 -22.68 -19.06
N VAL A 219 84.17 -22.93 -19.71
CA VAL A 219 83.70 -24.29 -20.00
C VAL A 219 84.55 -24.95 -21.08
N ASP A 220 85.02 -24.21 -22.09
CA ASP A 220 85.93 -24.75 -23.11
C ASP A 220 87.32 -25.09 -22.53
N ALA A 221 87.83 -24.29 -21.59
CA ALA A 221 89.09 -24.55 -20.88
C ALA A 221 89.00 -25.73 -19.90
N GLU A 222 87.86 -25.91 -19.21
CA GLU A 222 87.57 -27.10 -18.39
C GLU A 222 87.35 -28.36 -19.24
N LEU A 223 86.78 -28.24 -20.44
CA LEU A 223 86.62 -29.36 -21.38
C LEU A 223 87.97 -29.81 -21.99
N GLU A 224 88.92 -28.89 -22.18
CA GLU A 224 90.28 -29.19 -22.65
C GLU A 224 91.16 -29.78 -21.54
N THR A 225 90.99 -29.36 -20.28
CA THR A 225 91.64 -30.00 -19.12
C THR A 225 91.06 -31.38 -18.82
N LEU A 226 89.73 -31.56 -18.88
CA LEU A 226 89.09 -32.87 -18.76
C LEU A 226 89.46 -33.82 -19.92
N LYS A 227 89.65 -33.32 -21.15
CA LYS A 227 90.19 -34.13 -22.26
C LYS A 227 91.67 -34.48 -22.09
N SER A 228 92.46 -33.65 -21.40
CA SER A 228 93.86 -33.93 -21.08
C SER A 228 94.05 -34.88 -19.88
N GLU A 229 93.09 -34.93 -18.95
CA GLU A 229 93.09 -35.85 -17.81
C GLU A 229 92.49 -37.24 -18.14
N LEU A 230 91.74 -37.36 -19.25
CA LEU A 230 91.10 -38.61 -19.69
C LEU A 230 91.84 -39.30 -20.86
N GLY A 231 93.10 -38.94 -21.10
CA GLY A 231 93.90 -39.38 -22.25
C GLY A 231 95.09 -40.29 -21.92
N GLU A 232 94.98 -41.25 -20.99
CA GLU A 232 95.93 -42.36 -20.84
C GLU A 232 95.26 -43.55 -20.11
N GLY A 233 94.84 -44.59 -20.85
CA GLY A 233 94.27 -45.84 -20.30
C GLY A 233 93.26 -46.57 -21.20
N GLU A 234 93.76 -47.27 -22.22
CA GLU A 234 93.15 -48.42 -22.95
C GLU A 234 92.37 -49.40 -22.00
N THR A 235 91.34 -50.17 -22.35
CA THR A 235 90.89 -50.79 -23.62
C THR A 235 89.43 -51.28 -23.53
N GLU A 236 88.73 -51.26 -24.68
CA GLU A 236 87.88 -52.32 -25.28
C GLU A 236 86.49 -52.77 -24.75
N THR A 237 85.49 -52.53 -25.64
CA THR A 237 84.38 -53.38 -26.12
C THR A 237 83.28 -53.89 -25.17
N SER A 238 82.02 -53.49 -25.41
CA SER A 238 81.06 -54.28 -26.23
C SER A 238 79.65 -53.64 -26.23
N GLU A 239 79.06 -53.54 -27.42
CA GLU A 239 77.63 -53.43 -27.81
C GLU A 239 76.65 -54.36 -27.04
N PRO A 240 75.29 -54.31 -27.22
CA PRO A 240 74.44 -53.47 -28.11
C PRO A 240 73.05 -52.98 -27.56
N ALA A 241 72.33 -52.19 -28.39
CA ALA A 241 70.90 -52.20 -28.79
C ALA A 241 69.77 -52.49 -27.76
N ALA A 242 68.78 -51.58 -27.61
CA ALA A 242 67.46 -51.52 -28.30
C ALA A 242 66.33 -51.96 -27.34
N ASP A 243 65.38 -51.08 -27.04
CA ASP A 243 63.98 -51.04 -27.53
C ASP A 243 62.99 -51.64 -26.51
N GLU A 244 61.71 -51.32 -26.73
CA GLU A 244 60.48 -51.92 -26.16
C GLU A 244 59.89 -51.20 -24.92
N GLU A 245 58.74 -50.51 -25.08
CA GLU A 245 57.33 -51.00 -25.10
C GLU A 245 56.76 -51.08 -23.66
N GLU A 246 55.69 -50.34 -23.33
CA GLU A 246 54.26 -50.64 -23.52
C GLU A 246 53.66 -51.50 -22.38
N LEU A 247 52.46 -51.10 -21.92
CA LEU A 247 51.46 -51.83 -21.10
C LEU A 247 51.83 -52.05 -19.60
N ASP A 248 50.94 -52.16 -18.61
CA ASP A 248 49.50 -52.44 -18.58
C ASP A 248 48.94 -52.11 -17.16
N ASP A 249 47.62 -51.90 -17.08
CA ASP A 249 46.62 -52.45 -16.13
C ASP A 249 46.98 -52.79 -14.64
N VAL A 250 46.12 -52.79 -13.62
CA VAL A 250 44.69 -52.52 -13.31
C VAL A 250 44.52 -52.82 -11.79
N GLU A 251 43.32 -52.56 -11.26
CA GLU A 251 42.75 -53.12 -9.99
C GLU A 251 43.15 -52.40 -8.69
N THR A 252 42.30 -52.09 -7.71
CA THR A 252 40.84 -52.08 -7.48
C THR A 252 40.66 -51.56 -6.04
N GLU A 253 39.58 -50.86 -5.71
CA GLU A 253 38.65 -51.28 -4.64
C GLU A 253 37.44 -50.34 -4.57
N VAL A 254 36.28 -50.99 -4.42
CA VAL A 254 34.91 -50.46 -4.41
C VAL A 254 34.36 -50.68 -3.01
N ASP A 255 33.68 -49.70 -2.43
CA ASP A 255 32.52 -49.88 -1.53
C ASP A 255 31.85 -48.50 -1.32
N SER A 256 30.66 -48.29 -1.89
CA SER A 256 29.31 -48.40 -1.25
C SER A 256 29.04 -47.26 -0.25
N GLU A 257 27.91 -46.56 -0.20
CA GLU A 257 26.52 -46.93 -0.49
C GLU A 257 25.65 -45.64 -0.50
N VAL A 258 24.73 -45.54 -1.46
CA VAL A 258 23.62 -44.57 -1.51
C VAL A 258 22.34 -45.40 -1.67
N GLU A 259 21.41 -45.29 -0.73
CA GLU A 259 19.97 -45.61 -0.76
C GLU A 259 19.43 -45.35 0.66
N ALA A 260 18.19 -45.03 1.00
CA ALA A 260 16.97 -44.56 0.37
C ALA A 260 15.94 -44.41 1.52
N GLU A 261 15.06 -43.41 1.50
CA GLU A 261 13.72 -43.39 2.14
C GLU A 261 13.08 -42.02 1.82
N LEU A 262 12.27 -41.82 0.77
CA LEU A 262 10.87 -42.21 0.52
C LEU A 262 9.83 -41.70 1.55
N ALA A 263 9.18 -40.59 1.17
CA ALA A 263 7.73 -40.30 1.18
C ALA A 263 6.92 -40.21 2.50
N GLU A 264 6.36 -39.02 2.75
CA GLU A 264 4.94 -38.81 3.14
C GLU A 264 4.54 -37.34 2.85
N LEU A 265 3.90 -37.07 1.70
CA LEU A 265 2.47 -36.74 1.53
C LEU A 265 2.05 -35.44 2.25
N GLN A 266 1.94 -34.29 1.56
CA GLN A 266 0.81 -33.93 0.68
C GLN A 266 -0.53 -34.45 1.18
N ASP A 267 -1.12 -33.73 2.13
CA ASP A 267 -2.57 -33.66 2.37
C ASP A 267 -2.86 -32.42 3.23
N GLU A 268 -3.02 -31.26 2.61
CA GLU A 268 -3.86 -30.16 3.13
C GLU A 268 -4.17 -29.13 2.03
N GLU A 269 -4.57 -29.63 0.85
CA GLU A 269 -5.32 -28.86 -0.14
C GLU A 269 -6.58 -29.66 -0.53
N ASN A 270 -7.44 -29.93 0.46
CA ASN A 270 -8.90 -30.08 0.32
C ASN A 270 -9.53 -30.48 1.67
N ALA A 271 -9.89 -29.50 2.48
CA ALA A 271 -10.96 -29.59 3.47
C ALA A 271 -11.61 -28.21 3.67
#